data_AF-A0A6L8EM78-F1
#
_entry.id   AF-A0A6L8EM78-F1
#
_cell.length_a   1.000
_cell.length_b   1.000
_cell.length_c   1.000
_cell.angle_alpha   90.00
_cell.angle_beta   90.00
_cell.angle_gamma   90.00
#
_symmetry.space_group_name_H-M   'P 1'
#
loop_
_entity.id
_entity.type
_entity.pdbx_description
1 polymer ?
#
loop_
_entity_poly.entity_id
_entity_poly.type
_entity_poly.pdbx_seq_one_letter_code
_entity_poly.pdbx_strand_id
1 'polypeptide(L)'
;FPCLGLAREALTEGGTATTILNAANEVAVGEFLGSRIRFTEIAEVVKRTLDGVSAQPADTLEQILDADQRARDYTREQCRRLQP
;
A
#
# COMPACT_ATOMS: atom_id res chain seq x y z
N PHE A 1 12.23 -11.33 -1.63
CA PHE A 1 11.85 -10.02 -1.10
C PHE A 1 11.13 -9.20 -2.17
N PRO A 2 9.83 -9.47 -2.44
CA PRO A 2 9.10 -8.85 -3.55
C PRO A 2 8.92 -7.32 -3.41
N CYS A 3 8.89 -6.80 -2.18
CA CYS A 3 8.69 -5.37 -1.92
C CYS A 3 9.78 -4.47 -2.56
N LEU A 4 10.99 -4.99 -2.81
CA LEU A 4 12.01 -4.23 -3.52
C LEU A 4 11.63 -3.98 -4.99
N GLY A 5 10.97 -4.95 -5.63
CA GLY A 5 10.42 -4.80 -6.99
C GLY A 5 9.29 -3.77 -7.01
N LEU A 6 8.34 -3.90 -6.07
CA LEU A 6 7.21 -2.97 -5.93
C LEU A 6 7.68 -1.52 -5.67
N ALA A 7 8.75 -1.34 -4.88
CA ALA A 7 9.34 -0.02 -4.65
C ALA A 7 9.91 0.59 -5.93
N ARG A 8 10.58 -0.20 -6.77
CA ARG A 8 11.10 0.26 -8.06
C ARG A 8 9.98 0.59 -9.04
N GLU A 9 8.92 -0.21 -9.06
CA GLU A 9 7.72 0.03 -9.88
C GLU A 9 7.05 1.35 -9.47
N ALA A 10 6.78 1.56 -8.17
CA ALA A 10 6.20 2.79 -7.66
C ALA A 10 7.08 4.04 -7.92
N LEU A 11 8.41 3.91 -7.81
CA LEU A 11 9.35 4.98 -8.18
C LEU A 11 9.30 5.32 -9.67
N THR A 12 9.08 4.31 -10.52
CA THR A 12 9.01 4.50 -11.98
C THR A 12 7.67 5.12 -12.38
N GLU A 13 6.58 4.70 -11.73
CA GLU A 13 5.24 5.28 -11.95
C GLU A 13 5.16 6.74 -11.50
N GLY A 14 5.82 7.08 -10.39
CA GLY A 14 5.88 8.45 -9.88
C GLY A 14 4.53 8.94 -9.32
N GLY A 15 4.36 10.26 -9.26
CA GLY A 15 3.18 10.86 -8.63
C GLY A 15 3.00 10.39 -7.19
N THR A 16 1.79 9.97 -6.82
CA THR A 16 1.46 9.44 -5.49
C THR A 16 1.74 7.95 -5.31
N ALA A 17 2.32 7.24 -6.29
CA ALA A 17 2.53 5.79 -6.22
C ALA A 17 3.42 5.39 -5.02
N THR A 18 4.47 6.15 -4.73
CA THR A 18 5.36 5.90 -3.58
C THR A 18 4.65 6.18 -2.24
N THR A 19 3.75 7.16 -2.19
CA THR A 19 2.89 7.41 -1.03
C THR A 19 1.95 6.23 -0.79
N ILE A 20 1.31 5.73 -1.85
CA ILE A 20 0.41 4.56 -1.78
C ILE A 20 1.18 3.33 -1.27
N LEU A 21 2.38 3.09 -1.81
CA LEU A 21 3.25 2.00 -1.35
C LEU A 21 3.58 2.13 0.15
N ASN A 22 3.98 3.32 0.60
CA ASN A 22 4.36 3.55 1.99
C ASN A 22 3.18 3.32 2.94
N ALA A 23 2.03 3.92 2.62
CA ALA A 23 0.79 3.78 3.37
C ALA A 23 0.33 2.32 3.47
N ALA A 24 0.38 1.60 2.34
CA ALA A 24 0.04 0.17 2.29
C ALA A 24 0.99 -0.67 3.16
N ASN A 25 2.30 -0.40 3.09
CA ASN A 25 3.28 -1.13 3.88
C ASN A 25 3.09 -0.90 5.39
N GLU A 26 2.84 0.33 5.84
CA GLU A 26 2.58 0.62 7.25
C GLU A 26 1.37 -0.14 7.79
N VAL A 27 0.26 -0.14 7.05
CA VAL A 27 -0.95 -0.88 7.46
C VAL A 27 -0.67 -2.38 7.44
N ALA A 28 -0.10 -2.93 6.36
CA ALA A 28 0.16 -4.37 6.24
C ALA A 28 1.13 -4.87 7.33
N VAL A 29 2.18 -4.11 7.64
CA VAL A 29 3.10 -4.43 8.75
C VAL A 29 2.36 -4.36 10.09
N GLY A 30 1.52 -3.35 10.31
CA GLY A 30 0.69 -3.25 11.51
C GLY A 30 -0.24 -4.46 11.69
N GLU A 31 -0.87 -4.92 10.61
CA GLU A 31 -1.72 -6.12 10.60
C GLU A 31 -0.91 -7.40 10.85
N PHE A 32 0.30 -7.52 10.28
CA PHE A 32 1.20 -8.63 10.54
C PHE A 32 1.63 -8.68 12.02
N LEU A 33 2.06 -7.55 12.58
CA LEU A 33 2.43 -7.44 14.00
C LEU A 33 1.22 -7.71 14.91
N GLY A 34 0.02 -7.37 14.46
CA GLY A 34 -1.25 -7.72 15.10
C GLY A 34 -1.69 -9.18 14.91
N SER A 35 -0.86 -10.03 14.28
CA SER A 35 -1.18 -11.43 13.95
C SER A 35 -2.46 -11.62 13.11
N ARG A 36 -2.82 -10.60 12.32
CA ARG A 36 -4.01 -10.59 11.45
C ARG A 36 -3.72 -11.03 10.02
N ILE A 37 -2.46 -10.93 9.59
CA ILE A 37 -1.95 -11.50 8.33
C ILE A 37 -0.59 -12.17 8.56
N ARG A 38 -0.16 -13.02 7.64
CA ARG A 38 1.15 -13.70 7.62
C ARG A 38 2.22 -12.77 7.05
N PHE A 39 3.49 -13.02 7.43
CA PHE A 39 4.63 -12.25 6.91
C PHE A 39 4.69 -12.20 5.38
N THR A 40 4.41 -13.31 4.71
CA THR A 40 4.42 -13.41 3.24
C THR A 40 3.31 -12.61 2.57
N GLU A 41 2.22 -12.33 3.29
CA GLU A 41 1.05 -11.60 2.77
C GLU A 41 1.27 -10.08 2.76
N ILE A 42 2.28 -9.56 3.45
CA ILE A 42 2.62 -8.12 3.42
C ILE A 42 2.86 -7.68 1.97
N ALA A 43 3.71 -8.39 1.24
CA ALA A 43 4.01 -8.06 -0.15
C ALA A 43 2.80 -8.21 -1.07
N GLU A 44 1.94 -9.21 -0.81
CA GLU A 44 0.72 -9.45 -1.57
C GLU A 44 -0.28 -8.31 -1.39
N VAL A 45 -0.51 -7.87 -0.15
CA VAL A 45 -1.42 -6.77 0.17
C VAL A 45 -0.90 -5.43 -0.37
N VAL A 46 0.40 -5.16 -0.25
CA VAL A 46 1.01 -3.95 -0.83
C VAL A 46 0.81 -3.94 -2.35
N LYS A 47 1.06 -5.07 -3.03
CA LYS A 47 0.80 -5.20 -4.46
C LYS A 47 -0.67 -4.94 -4.81
N ARG A 48 -1.60 -5.60 -4.11
CA ARG A 48 -3.05 -5.40 -4.34
C ARG A 48 -3.47 -3.94 -4.14
N THR A 49 -2.82 -3.22 -3.23
CA THR A 49 -3.11 -1.80 -2.98
C THR A 49 -2.59 -0.91 -4.11
N LEU A 50 -1.36 -1.15 -4.59
CA LEU A 50 -0.83 -0.44 -5.76
C LEU A 50 -1.67 -0.70 -7.02
N ASP A 51 -2.12 -1.93 -7.23
CA ASP A 51 -2.98 -2.27 -8.38
C ASP A 51 -4.41 -1.69 -8.24
N GLY A 52 -4.88 -1.46 -7.01
CA GLY A 52 -6.27 -1.06 -6.70
C GLY A 52 -6.48 0.43 -6.44
N VAL A 53 -5.42 1.17 -6.11
CA VAL A 53 -5.46 2.61 -5.84
C VAL A 53 -4.64 3.32 -6.90
N SER A 54 -5.32 4.01 -7.81
CA SER A 54 -4.64 4.71 -8.91
C SER A 54 -3.75 5.83 -8.38
N ALA A 55 -2.49 5.83 -8.81
CA ALA A 55 -1.57 6.94 -8.62
C ALA A 55 -2.08 8.18 -9.37
N GLN A 56 -1.83 9.35 -8.79
CA GLN A 56 -2.20 10.66 -9.33
C GLN A 56 -0.98 11.59 -9.25
N PRO A 57 -0.99 12.76 -9.92
CA PRO A 57 0.01 13.79 -9.67
C PRO A 57 0.08 14.17 -8.17
N ALA A 58 1.29 14.43 -7.68
CA ALA A 58 1.58 14.76 -6.28
C ALA A 58 2.03 16.22 -6.16
N ASP A 59 1.26 17.15 -6.73
CA ASP A 59 1.62 18.57 -6.85
C ASP A 59 1.30 19.36 -5.57
N THR A 60 0.44 18.81 -4.71
CA THR A 60 -0.03 19.44 -3.47
C THR A 60 0.03 18.47 -2.30
N LEU A 61 0.11 19.01 -1.09
CA LEU A 61 0.08 18.21 0.13
C LEU A 61 -1.27 17.48 0.27
N GLU A 62 -2.37 18.14 -0.11
CA GLU A 62 -3.71 17.59 -0.05
C GLU A 62 -3.85 16.32 -0.92
N GLN A 63 -3.26 16.31 -2.12
CA GLN A 63 -3.24 15.13 -2.99
C GLN A 63 -2.44 13.97 -2.37
N ILE A 64 -1.32 14.28 -1.71
CA ILE A 64 -0.50 13.27 -1.02
C ILE A 64 -1.27 12.68 0.16
N LEU A 65 -1.92 13.52 0.97
CA LEU A 65 -2.70 13.08 2.13
C LEU A 65 -3.94 12.27 1.72
N ASP A 66 -4.62 12.68 0.64
CA ASP A 66 -5.73 11.90 0.08
C ASP A 66 -5.27 10.52 -0.41
N ALA A 67 -4.16 10.45 -1.15
CA ALA A 67 -3.61 9.19 -1.62
C ALA A 67 -3.18 8.25 -0.48
N ASP A 68 -2.56 8.80 0.58
CA ASP A 68 -2.25 8.04 1.80
C ASP A 68 -3.52 7.47 2.43
N GLN A 69 -4.54 8.30 2.65
CA GLN A 69 -5.79 7.86 3.26
C GLN A 69 -6.50 6.78 2.45
N ARG A 70 -6.64 6.97 1.13
CA ARG A 70 -7.23 5.97 0.22
C ARG A 70 -6.45 4.66 0.23
N ALA A 71 -5.12 4.73 0.22
CA ALA A 71 -4.27 3.55 0.29
C ALA A 71 -4.47 2.80 1.61
N ARG A 72 -4.49 3.49 2.76
CA ARG A 72 -4.73 2.86 4.06
C ARG A 72 -6.09 2.18 4.12
N ASP A 73 -7.14 2.83 3.65
CA ASP A 73 -8.49 2.27 3.68
C ASP A 73 -8.60 1.03 2.79
N TYR A 74 -8.07 1.09 1.57
CA TYR A 74 -8.02 -0.04 0.67
C TYR A 74 -7.18 -1.19 1.23
N THR A 75 -6.00 -0.91 1.79
CA THR A 75 -5.13 -1.91 2.40
C THR A 75 -5.82 -2.63 3.56
N ARG A 76 -6.53 -1.92 4.45
CA ARG A 76 -7.29 -2.54 5.54
C ARG A 76 -8.37 -3.46 5.01
N GLU A 77 -9.05 -3.08 3.93
CA GLU A 77 -10.02 -3.96 3.27
C GLU A 77 -9.36 -5.23 2.73
N GLN A 78 -8.20 -5.12 2.07
CA GLN A 78 -7.48 -6.30 1.56
C GLN A 78 -7.00 -7.22 2.68
N CYS A 79 -6.50 -6.67 3.80
CA CYS A 79 -6.13 -7.47 4.97
C CYS A 79 -7.32 -8.25 5.53
N ARG A 80 -8.50 -7.62 5.66
CA ARG A 80 -9.72 -8.31 6.12
C ARG A 80 -10.14 -9.46 5.21
N ARG A 81 -9.96 -9.33 3.89
CA ARG A 81 -10.28 -10.38 2.91
C ARG A 81 -9.35 -11.60 2.99
N LEU A 82 -8.19 -11.47 3.62
CA LEU A 82 -7.22 -12.56 3.83
C LEU A 82 -7.37 -13.24 5.20
N GLN A 83 -8.19 -12.67 6.09
CA GLN A 83 -8.47 -13.28 7.38
C GLN A 83 -9.36 -14.52 7.20
N PRO A 84 -9.12 -15.60 7.97
CA PRO A 84 -9.93 -16.80 7.95
C PRO A 84 -11.36 -16.61 8.49
#